data_AF-A0A3B0QU40-F1
#
_entry.id   AF-A0A3B0QU40-F1
#
_cell.length_a   1.000
_cell.length_b   1.000
_cell.length_c   1.000
_cell.angle_alpha   90.00
_cell.angle_beta   90.00
_cell.angle_gamma   90.00
#
_symmetry.space_group_name_H-M   'P 1'
#
loop_
_entity.id
_entity.type
_entity.pdbx_description
1 polymer ?
#
loop_
_entity_poly.entity_id
_entity_poly.type
_entity_poly.pdbx_seq_one_letter_code
_entity_poly.pdbx_strand_id
1 'polypeptide(L)' 'KTDRLLTDELVEAARTVDIKVHDHIIIGKNKHTSLRDLGWLGEGRRRG' A
#
# COMPACT_ATOMS: atom_id res chain seq x y z
N LYS A 1 -7.79 -9.54 4.08
CA LYS A 1 -7.12 -9.97 2.82
C LYS A 1 -7.45 -9.01 1.67
N THR A 2 -8.71 -8.54 1.56
CA THR A 2 -9.16 -7.62 0.50
C THR A 2 -8.43 -6.28 0.48
N ASP A 3 -8.20 -5.64 1.63
CA ASP A 3 -7.54 -4.32 1.69
C ASP A 3 -6.12 -4.35 1.11
N ARG A 4 -5.44 -5.49 1.23
CA ARG A 4 -4.10 -5.69 0.67
C ARG A 4 -4.13 -5.79 -0.85
N LEU A 5 -5.08 -6.51 -1.42
CA LEU A 5 -5.23 -6.61 -2.88
C LEU A 5 -5.56 -5.25 -3.49
N LEU A 6 -6.48 -4.51 -2.87
CA LEU A 6 -6.83 -3.15 -3.28
C LEU A 6 -5.60 -2.21 -3.23
N THR A 7 -4.80 -2.32 -2.17
CA THR A 7 -3.56 -1.54 -2.05
C THR A 7 -2.57 -1.88 -3.14
N ASP A 8 -2.36 -3.17 -3.42
CA ASP A 8 -1.46 -3.62 -4.49
C ASP A 8 -1.91 -3.08 -5.86
N GLU A 9 -3.21 -3.19 -6.20
CA GLU A 9 -3.77 -2.66 -7.46
C GLU A 9 -3.60 -1.14 -7.58
N LEU A 10 -3.85 -0.41 -6.51
CA LEU A 10 -3.69 1.05 -6.48
C LEU A 10 -2.23 1.48 -6.65
N VAL A 11 -1.29 0.78 -6.00
CA VAL A 11 0.14 1.02 -6.14
C VAL A 11 0.62 0.75 -7.56
N GLU A 12 0.17 -0.35 -8.16
CA GLU A 12 0.49 -0.68 -9.54
C GLU A 12 -0.06 0.38 -10.51
N ALA A 13 -1.30 0.82 -10.33
CA ALA A 13 -1.91 1.87 -11.16
C ALA A 13 -1.24 3.23 -10.99
N ALA A 14 -0.84 3.62 -9.78
CA ALA A 14 -0.10 4.86 -9.56
C ALA A 14 1.27 4.82 -10.26
N ARG A 15 1.95 3.68 -10.24
CA ARG A 15 3.26 3.50 -10.88
C ARG A 15 3.21 3.66 -12.40
N THR A 16 2.12 3.28 -13.07
CA THR A 16 2.01 3.43 -14.55
C THR A 16 1.97 4.88 -15.01
N VAL A 17 1.65 5.80 -14.10
CA VAL A 17 1.61 7.26 -14.34
C VAL A 17 2.67 8.02 -13.54
N ASP A 18 3.73 7.32 -13.12
CA ASP A 18 4.87 7.87 -12.36
C ASP A 18 4.50 8.54 -11.03
N ILE A 19 3.43 8.06 -10.39
CA ILE A 19 3.00 8.49 -9.06
C ILE A 19 3.47 7.48 -8.01
N LYS A 20 4.21 7.96 -7.01
CA LYS A 20 4.63 7.16 -5.86
C LYS A 20 3.57 7.16 -4.75
N VAL A 21 3.07 5.98 -4.41
CA VAL A 21 2.24 5.80 -3.20
C VAL A 21 3.17 5.71 -1.99
N HIS A 22 3.18 6.76 -1.17
CA HIS A 22 4.01 6.79 0.03
C HIS A 22 3.46 5.85 1.11
N ASP A 23 2.16 5.82 1.34
CA ASP A 23 1.59 4.94 2.34
C ASP A 23 0.10 4.69 2.07
N HIS A 24 -0.43 3.65 2.68
CA HIS A 24 -1.86 3.42 2.81
C HIS A 24 -2.16 3.35 4.30
N ILE A 25 -2.89 4.35 4.80
CA ILE A 25 -3.22 4.46 6.22
C ILE A 25 -4.69 4.09 6.41
N ILE A 26 -4.94 3.06 7.21
CA ILE A 26 -6.30 2.70 7.64
C ILE A 26 -6.60 3.44 8.95
N ILE A 27 -7.64 4.28 8.95
CA ILE A 27 -8.04 5.10 10.10
C ILE A 27 -9.18 4.43 10.87
N GLY A 28 -9.03 4.30 12.19
CA GLY A 28 -10.08 3.91 13.12
C GLY A 28 -10.36 5.02 14.15
N LYS A 29 -11.29 4.75 15.08
CA LYS A 29 -11.82 5.77 16.01
C LYS A 29 -10.76 6.59 16.76
N ASN A 30 -9.67 5.96 17.24
CA ASN A 30 -8.57 6.60 17.98
C ASN A 30 -7.20 6.02 17.61
N LYS A 31 -7.10 5.36 16.46
CA LYS A 31 -5.87 4.67 16.03
C LYS A 31 -5.79 4.64 14.52
N HIS A 32 -4.58 4.48 14.01
CA HIS A 32 -4.35 4.21 12.60
C HIS A 32 -3.40 3.03 12.44
N THR A 33 -3.42 2.46 11.25
CA THR A 33 -2.49 1.43 10.83
C THR A 33 -1.83 1.89 9.54
N SER A 34 -0.51 2.09 9.57
CA SER A 34 0.31 2.30 8.37
C SER A 34 0.65 0.97 7.73
N LEU A 35 0.30 0.79 6.45
CA LEU A 35 0.67 -0.42 5.72
C LEU A 35 2.17 -0.43 5.38
N ARG A 36 2.82 0.74 5.27
CA ARG A 36 4.28 0.85 5.17
C ARG A 36 4.96 0.32 6.45
N ASP A 37 4.51 0.75 7.63
CA ASP A 37 5.13 0.34 8.90
C ASP A 37 4.94 -1.16 9.17
N LEU A 38 3.85 -1.74 8.63
CA LEU A 38 3.62 -3.19 8.63
C LEU A 38 4.48 -3.96 7.60
N GLY A 39 5.27 -3.27 6.77
CA GLY A 39 6.04 -3.87 5.68
C GLY A 39 5.18 -4.41 4.54
N TRP A 40 3.95 -3.92 4.40
CA TRP A 40 3.03 -4.32 3.32
C TRP A 40 3.14 -3.41 2.10
N LEU A 41 3.71 -2.22 2.28
CA LEU A 41 4.09 -1.27 1.22
C LEU A 41 5.62 -1.17 1.16
N GLY A 42 6.21 -1.65 0.08
CA GLY A 42 7.67 -1.64 -0.12
C GLY A 42 8.05 -1.82 -1.58
N GLU A 43 9.12 -1.17 -2.00
CA GLU A 43 9.68 -1.26 -3.35
C GLU A 43 10.15 -2.70 -3.60
N GLY A 44 9.45 -3.38 -4.51
CA GLY A 44 9.84 -4.70 -4.97
C GLY A 44 9.42 -5.84 -4.06
N ARG A 45 8.11 -6.12 -4.01
CA ARG A 45 7.71 -7.53 -4.07
C ARG A 45 8.07 -8.03 -5.47
N ARG A 46 9.37 -8.31 -5.70
CA ARG A 46 9.80 -9.16 -6.81
C ARG A 46 9.07 -10.47 -6.60
N ARG A 47 7.96 -10.65 -7.31
CA ARG A 47 7.37 -11.96 -7.57
C ARG A 47 8.43 -12.70 -8.38
N GLY A 48 9.30 -13.42 -7.68
CA GLY A 48 9.98 -14.57 -8.25
C GLY A 48 8.96 -15.67 -8.50
#